data_AF-A0A2Z2KIY7-F1
#
_entry.id   AF-A0A2Z2KIY7-F1
#
_cell.length_a   1.000
_cell.length_b   1.000
_cell.length_c   1.000
_cell.angle_alpha   90.00
_cell.angle_beta   90.00
_cell.angle_gamma   90.00
#
_symmetry.space_group_name_H-M   'P 1'
#
loop_
_entity.id
_entity.type
_entity.pdbx_description
1 polymer ?
#
loop_
_entity_poly.entity_id
_entity_poly.type
_entity_poly.pdbx_seq_one_letter_code
_entity_poly.pdbx_strand_id
1 'polypeptide(L)'
;MVEMEPQELRAKELYCRYLGHLPAMHRGGVLAEYQSYGVSEEQEQEWLQNIMNTCFGQLSIRDWEAVSSLADLSVSCTNNLIVEKTAAFAARNIASGDSVVRLMYAERLVEIIRLHKQLLPREQLFDACRTAVQVLEGVISQPLILDPGHELKQLVLRDKRALNLRAAASLETIKLLIN
;
A
#
# COMPACT_ATOMS: atom_id res chain seq x y z
N MET A 1 -8.02 20.48 23.31
CA MET A 1 -8.73 19.52 22.43
C MET A 1 -10.03 20.18 22.05
N VAL A 2 -10.20 20.55 20.78
CA VAL A 2 -11.49 20.99 20.26
C VAL A 2 -12.29 19.71 20.01
N GLU A 3 -13.45 19.55 20.65
CA GLU A 3 -14.35 18.43 20.36
C GLU A 3 -14.90 18.62 18.94
N MET A 4 -14.74 17.61 18.08
CA MET A 4 -15.32 17.63 16.74
C MET A 4 -16.84 17.49 16.84
N GLU A 5 -17.56 18.27 16.04
CA GLU A 5 -19.01 18.17 15.94
C GLU A 5 -19.45 16.78 15.41
N PRO A 6 -20.60 16.23 15.83
CA PRO A 6 -21.06 14.89 15.41
C PRO A 6 -21.16 14.69 13.90
N GLN A 7 -21.47 15.75 13.16
CA GLN A 7 -21.55 15.74 11.69
C GLN A 7 -20.17 15.63 11.05
N GLU A 8 -19.17 16.32 11.61
CA GLU A 8 -17.78 16.27 11.15
C GLU A 8 -17.15 14.89 11.43
N LEU A 9 -17.48 14.30 12.58
CA LEU A 9 -17.09 12.92 12.92
C LEU A 9 -17.63 11.91 11.89
N ARG A 10 -18.89 12.05 11.50
CA ARG A 10 -19.50 11.16 10.50
C ARG A 10 -18.89 11.35 9.12
N ALA A 11 -18.67 12.58 8.69
CA ALA A 11 -18.00 12.88 7.42
C ALA A 11 -16.60 12.26 7.39
N LYS A 12 -15.82 12.43 8.47
CA LYS A 12 -14.48 11.83 8.60
C LYS A 12 -14.52 10.32 8.61
N GLU A 13 -15.47 9.70 9.30
CA GLU A 13 -15.64 8.24 9.32
C GLU A 13 -15.87 7.70 7.90
N LEU A 14 -16.78 8.32 7.14
CA LEU A 14 -17.04 7.95 5.75
C LEU A 14 -15.79 8.14 4.89
N TYR A 15 -15.11 9.29 5.02
CA TYR A 15 -13.89 9.58 4.29
C TYR A 15 -12.79 8.54 4.55
N CYS A 16 -12.49 8.27 5.82
CA CYS A 16 -11.48 7.30 6.23
C CYS A 16 -11.85 5.88 5.79
N ARG A 17 -13.11 5.46 5.93
CA ARG A 17 -13.57 4.13 5.55
C ARG A 17 -13.36 3.82 4.07
N TYR A 18 -13.51 4.83 3.22
CA TYR A 18 -13.33 4.71 1.78
C TYR A 18 -11.99 5.27 1.30
N LEU A 19 -11.08 5.63 2.21
CA LEU A 19 -9.75 6.16 1.90
C LEU A 19 -9.81 7.37 0.92
N GLY A 20 -10.83 8.22 1.07
CA GLY A 20 -11.08 9.35 0.18
C GLY A 20 -11.53 9.00 -1.25
N HIS A 21 -11.82 7.72 -1.54
CA HIS A 21 -12.19 7.28 -2.89
C HIS A 21 -13.68 7.52 -3.18
N LEU A 22 -14.01 8.71 -3.69
CA LEU A 22 -15.40 9.12 -4.01
C LEU A 22 -16.18 8.11 -4.89
N PRO A 23 -15.59 7.49 -5.94
CA PRO A 23 -16.33 6.48 -6.69
C PRO A 23 -16.67 5.23 -5.86
N ALA A 24 -15.90 4.90 -4.83
CA ALA A 24 -16.20 3.78 -3.94
C ALA A 24 -17.33 4.16 -2.98
N MET A 25 -17.34 5.40 -2.48
CA MET A 25 -18.47 5.95 -1.71
C MET A 25 -19.77 5.96 -2.53
N HIS A 26 -19.69 6.30 -3.82
CA HIS A 26 -20.84 6.26 -4.72
C HIS A 26 -21.40 4.84 -4.85
N ARG A 27 -20.52 3.85 -5.11
CA ARG A 27 -20.91 2.43 -5.14
C ARG A 27 -21.46 1.94 -3.79
N GLY A 28 -20.98 2.50 -2.69
CA GLY A 28 -21.46 2.23 -1.33
C GLY A 28 -22.74 2.98 -0.95
N GLY A 29 -23.27 3.85 -1.81
CA GLY A 29 -24.51 4.61 -1.56
C GLY A 29 -24.38 5.76 -0.55
N VAL A 30 -23.16 6.14 -0.16
CA VAL A 30 -22.90 7.14 0.91
C VAL A 30 -22.31 8.44 0.39
N LEU A 31 -22.06 8.57 -0.92
CA LEU A 31 -21.44 9.79 -1.49
C LEU A 31 -22.32 11.03 -1.24
N ALA A 32 -23.63 10.94 -1.43
CA ALA A 32 -24.53 12.07 -1.22
C ALA A 32 -24.59 12.49 0.26
N GLU A 33 -24.56 11.52 1.19
CA GLU A 33 -24.44 11.77 2.63
C GLU A 33 -23.14 12.53 2.91
N TYR A 34 -22.01 12.03 2.41
CA TYR A 34 -20.71 12.66 2.58
C TYR A 34 -20.67 14.11 2.06
N GLN A 35 -21.14 14.33 0.82
CA GLN A 35 -21.16 15.65 0.20
C GLN A 35 -22.07 16.64 0.92
N SER A 36 -23.12 16.17 1.60
CA SER A 36 -24.03 17.04 2.36
C SER A 36 -23.37 17.73 3.55
N TYR A 37 -22.25 17.20 4.05
CA TYR A 37 -21.49 17.78 5.15
C TYR A 37 -20.62 18.98 4.73
N GLY A 38 -20.44 19.23 3.43
CA GLY A 38 -19.71 20.40 2.92
C GLY A 38 -18.25 20.46 3.38
N VAL A 39 -17.60 19.31 3.54
CA VAL A 39 -16.19 19.20 3.95
C VAL A 39 -15.32 19.97 2.97
N SER A 40 -14.41 20.81 3.47
CA SER A 40 -13.48 21.56 2.62
C SER A 40 -12.34 20.66 2.13
N GLU A 41 -11.75 21.01 0.98
CA GLU A 41 -10.56 20.32 0.47
C GLU A 41 -9.42 20.34 1.50
N GLU A 42 -9.26 21.42 2.26
CA GLU A 42 -8.24 21.55 3.31
C GLU A 42 -8.43 20.49 4.42
N GLN A 43 -9.67 20.24 4.84
CA GLN A 43 -10.00 19.20 5.82
C GLN A 43 -9.76 17.81 5.25
N GLU A 44 -10.13 17.55 4.00
CA GLU A 44 -9.85 16.28 3.33
C GLU A 44 -8.34 15.99 3.25
N GLN A 45 -7.54 17.01 2.94
CA GLN A 45 -6.07 16.91 2.93
C GLN A 45 -5.51 16.60 4.31
N GLU A 46 -6.02 17.23 5.37
CA GLU A 46 -5.60 16.93 6.74
C GLU A 46 -5.93 15.49 7.12
N TRP A 47 -7.15 15.02 6.80
CA TRP A 47 -7.55 13.65 7.08
C TRP A 47 -6.73 12.64 6.29
N LEU A 48 -6.47 12.92 5.01
CA LEU A 48 -5.63 12.09 4.17
C LEU A 48 -4.20 11.99 4.72
N GLN A 49 -3.61 13.11 5.16
CA GLN A 49 -2.30 13.12 5.78
C GLN A 49 -2.27 12.30 7.07
N ASN A 50 -3.32 12.39 7.88
CA ASN A 50 -3.46 11.60 9.11
C ASN A 50 -3.57 10.09 8.82
N ILE A 51 -4.34 9.70 7.80
CA ILE A 51 -4.44 8.29 7.36
C ILE A 51 -3.08 7.79 6.87
N MET A 52 -2.38 8.56 6.02
CA MET A 52 -1.05 8.19 5.53
C MET A 52 -0.05 8.02 6.68
N ASN A 53 0.01 8.97 7.61
CA ASN A 53 0.89 8.90 8.78
C ASN A 53 0.60 7.67 9.65
N THR A 54 -0.68 7.35 9.83
CA THR A 54 -1.11 6.14 10.57
C THR A 54 -0.62 4.89 9.85
N CYS A 55 -0.84 4.78 8.54
CA CYS A 55 -0.39 3.64 7.75
C CYS A 55 1.15 3.51 7.78
N PHE A 56 1.89 4.61 7.67
CA PHE A 56 3.36 4.57 7.77
C PHE A 56 3.83 4.08 9.14
N GLY A 57 3.17 4.51 10.22
CA GLY A 57 3.47 4.05 11.58
C GLY A 57 3.11 2.58 11.83
N GLN A 58 2.24 2.00 11.00
CA GLN A 58 1.79 0.61 11.07
C GLN A 58 2.53 -0.33 10.10
N LEU A 59 3.48 0.17 9.29
CA LEU A 59 4.31 -0.69 8.45
C LEU A 59 5.04 -1.73 9.31
N SER A 60 4.95 -2.98 8.89
CA SER A 60 5.29 -4.14 9.72
C SER A 60 6.06 -5.17 8.91
N ILE A 61 6.89 -5.95 9.61
CA ILE A 61 7.51 -7.17 9.06
C ILE A 61 6.69 -8.43 9.38
N ARG A 62 5.61 -8.28 10.14
CA ARG A 62 4.74 -9.37 10.62
C ARG A 62 3.39 -9.42 9.92
N ASP A 63 3.08 -8.45 9.06
CA ASP A 63 1.84 -8.39 8.29
C ASP A 63 2.04 -7.42 7.10
N TRP A 64 1.07 -7.36 6.20
CA TRP A 64 1.12 -6.53 4.98
C TRP A 64 -0.08 -5.59 4.84
N GLU A 65 -0.86 -5.39 5.90
CA GLU A 65 -2.13 -4.63 5.82
C GLU A 65 -1.87 -3.14 5.60
N ALA A 66 -0.88 -2.58 6.32
CA ALA A 66 -0.54 -1.16 6.20
C ALA A 66 -0.03 -0.79 4.78
N VAL A 67 0.82 -1.62 4.18
CA VAL A 67 1.31 -1.39 2.81
C VAL A 67 0.21 -1.62 1.77
N SER A 68 -0.75 -2.51 2.04
CA SER A 68 -1.94 -2.69 1.20
C SER A 68 -2.84 -1.45 1.24
N SER A 69 -3.08 -0.90 2.43
CA SER A 69 -3.84 0.34 2.61
C SER A 69 -3.19 1.52 1.89
N LEU A 70 -1.86 1.60 1.89
CA LEU A 70 -1.11 2.62 1.13
C LEU A 70 -1.20 2.41 -0.38
N ALA A 71 -1.26 1.16 -0.86
CA ALA A 71 -1.50 0.86 -2.27
C ALA A 71 -2.93 1.27 -2.69
N ASP A 72 -3.93 1.02 -1.85
CA ASP A 72 -5.31 1.45 -2.11
C ASP A 72 -5.44 2.99 -2.10
N LEU A 73 -4.79 3.66 -1.15
CA LEU A 73 -4.70 5.13 -1.12
C LEU A 73 -4.04 5.69 -2.38
N SER A 74 -3.07 4.98 -2.96
CA SER A 74 -2.36 5.41 -4.16
C SER A 74 -3.24 5.52 -5.41
N VAL A 75 -4.46 4.97 -5.38
CA VAL A 75 -5.44 5.08 -6.49
C VAL A 75 -6.03 6.50 -6.58
N SER A 76 -6.25 7.14 -5.43
CA SER A 76 -6.86 8.49 -5.33
C SER A 76 -5.89 9.56 -4.88
N CYS A 77 -4.76 9.20 -4.26
CA CYS A 77 -3.76 10.11 -3.74
C CYS A 77 -2.48 10.08 -4.58
N THR A 78 -2.12 11.23 -5.14
CA THR A 78 -0.85 11.45 -5.84
C THR A 78 0.17 12.07 -4.89
N ASN A 79 0.75 11.27 -4.00
CA ASN A 79 1.76 11.74 -3.05
C ASN A 79 3.01 10.84 -3.08
N ASN A 80 4.10 11.39 -3.62
CA ASN A 80 5.38 10.70 -3.76
C ASN A 80 5.97 10.19 -2.43
N LEU A 81 5.57 10.77 -1.28
CA LEU A 81 5.98 10.27 0.03
C LEU A 81 5.56 8.82 0.27
N ILE A 82 4.45 8.36 -0.34
CA ILE A 82 4.01 6.97 -0.23
C ILE A 82 5.08 6.03 -0.80
N VAL A 83 5.61 6.33 -2.00
CA VAL A 83 6.67 5.55 -2.63
C VAL A 83 7.94 5.61 -1.79
N GLU A 84 8.36 6.81 -1.39
CA GLU A 84 9.60 7.02 -0.63
C GLU A 84 9.59 6.23 0.69
N LYS A 85 8.55 6.40 1.52
CA LYS A 85 8.47 5.79 2.85
C LYS A 85 8.32 4.27 2.76
N THR A 86 7.51 3.77 1.83
CA THR A 86 7.31 2.32 1.67
C THR A 86 8.55 1.63 1.10
N ALA A 87 9.23 2.22 0.12
CA ALA A 87 10.50 1.69 -0.38
C ALA A 87 11.57 1.72 0.72
N ALA A 88 11.68 2.84 1.45
CA ALA A 88 12.70 2.96 2.50
C ALA A 88 12.45 2.03 3.70
N PHE A 89 11.19 1.72 4.04
CA PHE A 89 10.88 0.68 5.01
C PHE A 89 11.27 -0.71 4.48
N ALA A 90 10.95 -1.02 3.22
CA ALA A 90 11.28 -2.30 2.61
C ALA A 90 12.79 -2.57 2.63
N ALA A 91 13.57 -1.59 2.17
CA ALA A 91 15.03 -1.67 2.08
C ALA A 91 15.69 -1.95 3.45
N ARG A 92 15.09 -1.49 4.54
CA ARG A 92 15.66 -1.61 5.90
C ARG A 92 15.17 -2.84 6.65
N ASN A 93 13.91 -3.23 6.47
CA ASN A 93 13.24 -4.11 7.43
C ASN A 93 12.72 -5.40 6.80
N ILE A 94 12.22 -5.38 5.57
CA ILE A 94 11.32 -6.44 5.10
C ILE A 94 12.04 -7.77 4.85
N ALA A 95 13.36 -7.75 4.66
CA ALA A 95 14.17 -8.97 4.54
C ALA A 95 14.03 -9.91 5.75
N SER A 96 13.68 -9.37 6.93
CA SER A 96 13.46 -10.13 8.17
C SER A 96 12.03 -10.70 8.31
N GLY A 97 11.10 -10.31 7.42
CA GLY A 97 9.77 -10.89 7.39
C GLY A 97 9.75 -12.28 6.78
N ASP A 98 8.68 -13.03 7.02
CA ASP A 98 8.51 -14.35 6.41
C ASP A 98 8.32 -14.26 4.88
N SER A 99 8.16 -15.41 4.22
CA SER A 99 8.08 -15.45 2.75
C SER A 99 6.80 -14.82 2.20
N VAL A 100 5.71 -14.89 2.97
CA VAL A 100 4.40 -14.36 2.59
C VAL A 100 4.39 -12.86 2.72
N VAL A 101 4.84 -12.33 3.86
CA VAL A 101 4.96 -10.89 4.11
C VAL A 101 5.86 -10.25 3.05
N ARG A 102 7.02 -10.84 2.75
CA ARG A 102 7.93 -10.31 1.72
C ARG A 102 7.30 -10.28 0.34
N LEU A 103 6.59 -11.35 -0.06
CA LEU A 103 5.88 -11.37 -1.34
C LEU A 103 4.81 -10.28 -1.39
N MET A 104 3.92 -10.25 -0.40
CA MET A 104 2.79 -9.32 -0.37
C MET A 104 3.27 -7.87 -0.33
N TYR A 105 4.25 -7.57 0.52
CA TYR A 105 4.83 -6.24 0.58
C TYR A 105 5.43 -5.83 -0.77
N ALA A 106 6.22 -6.70 -1.41
CA ALA A 106 6.84 -6.37 -2.68
C ALA A 106 5.79 -6.11 -3.77
N GLU A 107 4.72 -6.89 -3.84
CA GLU A 107 3.65 -6.66 -4.81
C GLU A 107 2.92 -5.35 -4.59
N ARG A 108 2.59 -5.02 -3.34
CA ARG A 108 1.97 -3.73 -3.00
C ARG A 108 2.92 -2.58 -3.34
N LEU A 109 4.22 -2.72 -3.07
CA LEU A 109 5.22 -1.73 -3.44
C LEU A 109 5.30 -1.54 -4.97
N VAL A 110 5.28 -2.62 -5.76
CA VAL A 110 5.24 -2.54 -7.23
C VAL A 110 4.00 -1.80 -7.71
N GLU A 111 2.85 -2.07 -7.10
CA GLU A 111 1.60 -1.38 -7.41
C GLU A 111 1.66 0.12 -7.09
N ILE A 112 2.16 0.49 -5.91
CA ILE A 112 2.40 1.87 -5.48
C ILE A 112 3.30 2.60 -6.48
N ILE A 113 4.44 1.99 -6.84
CA ILE A 113 5.39 2.56 -7.82
C ILE A 113 4.70 2.76 -9.17
N ARG A 114 3.94 1.77 -9.65
CA ARG A 114 3.22 1.86 -10.93
C ARG A 114 2.24 3.03 -10.95
N LEU A 115 1.46 3.21 -9.88
CA LEU A 115 0.47 4.28 -9.76
C LEU A 115 1.13 5.68 -9.72
N HIS A 116 2.35 5.76 -9.18
CA HIS A 116 3.10 7.01 -9.04
C HIS A 116 4.17 7.26 -10.11
N LYS A 117 4.41 6.32 -11.05
CA LYS A 117 5.54 6.36 -12.01
C LYS A 117 5.70 7.72 -12.71
N GLN A 118 4.60 8.37 -13.09
CA GLN A 118 4.62 9.64 -13.84
C GLN A 118 5.04 10.85 -12.99
N LEU A 119 4.96 10.75 -11.66
CA LEU A 119 5.26 11.82 -10.72
C LEU A 119 6.66 11.69 -10.11
N LEU A 120 7.31 10.54 -10.31
CA LEU A 120 8.60 10.24 -9.71
C LEU A 120 9.75 10.73 -10.59
N PRO A 121 10.74 11.43 -10.02
CA PRO A 121 12.04 11.59 -10.65
C PRO A 121 12.63 10.22 -11.02
N ARG A 122 13.33 10.16 -12.16
CA ARG A 122 13.90 8.91 -12.69
C ARG A 122 14.70 8.16 -11.62
N GLU A 123 15.59 8.83 -10.91
CA GLU A 123 16.40 8.23 -9.85
C GLU A 123 15.56 7.56 -8.75
N GLN A 124 14.52 8.25 -8.26
CA GLN A 124 13.61 7.71 -7.24
C GLN A 124 12.83 6.50 -7.75
N LEU A 125 12.38 6.54 -9.01
CA LEU A 125 11.73 5.39 -9.66
C LEU A 125 12.67 4.18 -9.71
N PHE A 126 13.93 4.39 -10.14
CA PHE A 126 14.93 3.33 -10.21
C PHE A 126 15.25 2.74 -8.84
N ASP A 127 15.43 3.58 -7.82
CA ASP A 127 15.73 3.12 -6.45
C ASP A 127 14.57 2.34 -5.82
N ALA A 128 13.34 2.80 -6.01
CA ALA A 128 12.14 2.10 -5.55
C ALA A 128 11.98 0.76 -6.27
N CYS A 129 12.16 0.72 -7.59
CA CYS A 129 12.13 -0.52 -8.37
C CYS A 129 13.24 -1.48 -7.94
N ARG A 130 14.47 -1.00 -7.74
CA ARG A 130 15.59 -1.82 -7.26
C ARG A 130 15.26 -2.45 -5.91
N THR A 131 14.67 -1.69 -5.00
CA THR A 131 14.24 -2.20 -3.70
C THR A 131 13.20 -3.31 -3.86
N ALA A 132 12.17 -3.12 -4.69
CA ALA A 132 11.18 -4.15 -4.95
C ALA A 132 11.79 -5.42 -5.57
N VAL A 133 12.73 -5.28 -6.53
CA VAL A 133 13.48 -6.39 -7.12
C VAL A 133 14.23 -7.18 -6.05
N GLN A 134 14.99 -6.51 -5.18
CA GLN A 134 15.76 -7.18 -4.13
C GLN A 134 14.87 -8.01 -3.20
N VAL A 135 13.69 -7.50 -2.85
CA VAL A 135 12.74 -8.25 -2.01
C VAL A 135 12.22 -9.47 -2.75
N LEU A 136 11.79 -9.32 -4.01
CA LEU A 136 11.28 -10.43 -4.84
C LEU A 136 12.35 -11.51 -5.12
N GLU A 137 13.59 -11.10 -5.37
CA GLU A 137 14.72 -12.03 -5.53
C GLU A 137 15.01 -12.79 -4.23
N GLY A 138 14.92 -12.11 -3.08
CA GLY A 138 14.99 -12.75 -1.76
C GLY A 138 13.86 -13.76 -1.54
N VAL A 139 12.64 -13.42 -1.97
CA VAL A 139 11.49 -14.33 -1.94
C VAL A 139 11.76 -15.57 -2.77
N ILE A 140 12.36 -15.46 -3.95
CA ILE A 140 12.64 -16.60 -4.84
C ILE A 140 13.77 -17.47 -4.30
N SER A 141 14.89 -16.84 -3.91
CA SER A 141 16.16 -17.52 -3.61
C SER A 141 16.20 -18.17 -2.23
N GLN A 142 15.42 -17.68 -1.26
CA GLN A 142 15.43 -18.22 0.10
C GLN A 142 14.41 -19.35 0.29
N PRO A 143 14.61 -20.23 1.29
CA PRO A 143 13.64 -21.26 1.66
C PRO A 143 12.28 -20.67 2.04
N LEU A 144 11.23 -21.50 1.92
CA LEU A 144 9.91 -21.12 2.41
C LEU A 144 9.89 -21.09 3.94
N ILE A 145 9.77 -19.89 4.49
CA ILE A 145 9.56 -19.61 5.91
C ILE A 145 8.17 -18.99 6.06
N LEU A 146 7.37 -19.49 7.00
CA LEU A 146 6.02 -19.02 7.32
C LEU A 146 5.91 -18.81 8.84
N ASP A 147 5.49 -17.62 9.24
CA ASP A 147 5.16 -17.33 10.63
C ASP A 147 3.74 -17.85 10.97
N PRO A 148 3.43 -18.11 12.25
CA PRO A 148 2.10 -18.53 12.66
C PRO A 148 1.02 -17.53 12.20
N GLY A 149 -0.01 -18.04 11.53
CA GLY A 149 -1.10 -17.23 10.99
C GLY A 149 -0.92 -16.81 9.52
N HIS A 150 0.27 -16.98 8.95
CA HIS A 150 0.52 -16.73 7.53
C HIS A 150 0.44 -18.01 6.72
N GLU A 151 -0.75 -18.31 6.22
CA GLU A 151 -0.99 -19.50 5.44
C GLU A 151 -0.98 -19.18 3.94
N LEU A 152 -0.23 -19.97 3.16
CA LEU A 152 -0.24 -19.87 1.70
C LEU A 152 -1.66 -19.92 1.10
N LYS A 153 -2.57 -20.66 1.73
CA LYS A 153 -3.97 -20.78 1.32
C LYS A 153 -4.72 -19.46 1.35
N GLN A 154 -4.40 -18.54 2.27
CA GLN A 154 -4.99 -17.19 2.30
C GLN A 154 -4.69 -16.43 1.00
N LEU A 155 -3.58 -16.77 0.35
CA LEU A 155 -3.16 -16.21 -0.93
C LEU A 155 -3.45 -17.12 -2.14
N VAL A 156 -4.22 -18.19 -1.93
CA VAL A 156 -4.52 -19.23 -2.96
C VAL A 156 -3.23 -19.88 -3.51
N LEU A 157 -2.16 -19.89 -2.71
CA LEU A 157 -0.90 -20.52 -3.04
C LEU A 157 -0.85 -21.93 -2.45
N ARG A 158 -0.28 -22.87 -3.22
CA ARG A 158 -0.16 -24.29 -2.81
C ARG A 158 1.15 -24.59 -2.12
N ASP A 159 2.24 -24.00 -2.62
CA ASP A 159 3.60 -24.32 -2.21
C ASP A 159 4.56 -23.17 -2.55
N LYS A 160 5.84 -23.38 -2.22
CA LYS A 160 6.95 -22.48 -2.55
C LYS A 160 7.09 -22.21 -4.04
N ARG A 161 6.78 -23.19 -4.90
CA ARG A 161 6.88 -23.01 -6.36
C ARG A 161 5.84 -22.00 -6.85
N ALA A 162 4.61 -22.09 -6.38
CA ALA A 162 3.57 -21.11 -6.70
C ALA A 162 3.95 -19.70 -6.22
N LEU A 163 4.50 -19.58 -5.02
CA LEU A 163 5.01 -18.32 -4.47
C LEU A 163 6.14 -17.73 -5.34
N ASN A 164 7.10 -18.55 -5.78
CA ASN A 164 8.18 -18.11 -6.68
C ASN A 164 7.67 -17.65 -8.04
N LEU A 165 6.68 -18.35 -8.61
CA LEU A 165 6.08 -17.97 -9.89
C LEU A 165 5.41 -16.60 -9.80
N ARG A 166 4.70 -16.35 -8.70
CA ARG A 166 4.07 -15.07 -8.43
C ARG A 166 5.10 -13.94 -8.25
N ALA A 167 6.17 -14.20 -7.50
CA ALA A 167 7.29 -13.25 -7.39
C ALA A 167 7.94 -12.94 -8.75
N ALA A 168 8.14 -13.96 -9.60
CA ALA A 168 8.70 -13.79 -10.94
C ALA A 168 7.78 -12.95 -11.85
N ALA A 169 6.46 -13.14 -11.77
CA ALA A 169 5.51 -12.30 -12.52
C ALA A 169 5.60 -10.81 -12.11
N SER A 170 5.80 -10.54 -10.82
CA SER A 170 6.02 -9.18 -10.31
C SER A 170 7.35 -8.59 -10.79
N LEU A 171 8.41 -9.39 -10.92
CA LEU A 171 9.67 -8.94 -11.55
C LEU A 171 9.47 -8.52 -13.01
N GLU A 172 8.69 -9.27 -13.79
CA GLU A 172 8.36 -8.88 -15.16
C GLU A 172 7.60 -7.56 -15.21
N THR A 173 6.70 -7.33 -14.25
CA THR A 173 6.00 -6.05 -14.12
C THR A 173 6.97 -4.89 -13.90
N ILE A 174 7.98 -5.06 -13.04
CA ILE A 174 8.99 -4.03 -12.79
C ILE A 174 9.81 -3.69 -14.05
N LYS A 175 10.14 -4.69 -14.88
CA LYS A 175 10.85 -4.44 -16.14
C LYS A 175 10.07 -3.49 -17.05
N LEU A 176 8.74 -3.60 -17.08
CA LEU A 176 7.87 -2.69 -17.83
C LEU A 176 7.78 -1.28 -17.21
N LEU A 177 8.08 -1.13 -15.91
CA LEU A 177 8.08 0.17 -15.24
C LEU A 177 9.35 0.96 -15.51
N ILE A 178 10.48 0.30 -15.75
CA ILE A 178 11.78 0.95 -16.00
C ILE A 178 11.96 1.30 -17.48
N ASN A 179 11.31 0.55 -18.37
CA ASN A 179 11.22 0.86 -19.80
C ASN A 179 10.20 1.97 -20.09
#